data_AF-A0AAN7EIG4-F1
#
_entry.id   AF-A0AAN7EIG4-F1
#
_cell.length_a   1.000
_cell.length_b   1.000
_cell.length_c   1.000
_cell.angle_alpha   90.00
_cell.angle_beta   90.00
_cell.angle_gamma   90.00
#
_symmetry.space_group_name_H-M   'P 1'
#
loop_
_entity.id
_entity.type
_entity.pdbx_description
1 polymer ?
#
loop_
_entity_poly.entity_id
_entity_poly.type
_entity_poly.pdbx_seq_one_letter_code
_entity_poly.pdbx_strand_id
1 'polypeptide(L)'
;MDLTFLSAILVGAGCLALGYYIGARYPGHIFISARLNKDSEVVGSGKKKDKQKEPLEIESLANILEDFKMVLVVRNDLKMGKGKIAAQCSHATLGLYKKLLHRAPKALNRWEMCAQPKVVVKIESEEDMLVLQERAKSLKLPTHITIDAGRTQIAPKRSE
;
A
#
# COMPACT_ATOMS: atom_id res chain seq x y z
N MET A 1 -58.08 -2.36 -15.77
CA MET A 1 -56.69 -2.31 -15.27
C MET A 1 -56.30 -3.73 -14.95
N ASP A 2 -55.36 -4.28 -15.72
CA ASP A 2 -55.03 -5.70 -15.66
C ASP A 2 -54.35 -6.06 -14.35
N LEU A 3 -54.79 -7.15 -13.73
CA LEU A 3 -54.31 -7.64 -12.44
C LEU A 3 -52.80 -7.91 -12.44
N THR A 4 -52.24 -8.18 -13.63
CA THR A 4 -50.82 -8.37 -13.89
C THR A 4 -50.00 -7.08 -13.81
N PHE A 5 -50.58 -5.95 -14.17
CA PHE A 5 -49.92 -4.65 -14.08
C PHE A 5 -49.87 -4.17 -12.63
N LEU A 6 -50.94 -4.42 -11.87
CA LEU A 6 -51.01 -4.10 -10.45
C LEU A 6 -50.00 -4.93 -9.63
N SER A 7 -49.82 -6.21 -9.96
CA SER A 7 -48.84 -7.07 -9.28
C SER A 7 -47.41 -6.67 -9.59
N ALA A 8 -47.10 -6.26 -10.82
CA ALA A 8 -45.78 -5.76 -11.20
C ALA A 8 -45.39 -4.48 -10.44
N ILE A 9 -46.34 -3.55 -10.26
CA ILE A 9 -46.13 -2.32 -9.49
C ILE A 9 -45.88 -2.64 -8.00
N LEU A 10 -46.66 -3.57 -7.42
CA LEU A 10 -46.49 -3.96 -6.02
C LEU A 10 -45.15 -4.66 -5.76
N VAL A 11 -44.72 -5.54 -6.66
CA VAL A 11 -43.40 -6.20 -6.55
C VAL A 11 -42.27 -5.18 -6.72
N GLY A 12 -42.37 -4.28 -7.70
CA GLY A 12 -41.37 -3.23 -7.92
C GLY A 12 -41.22 -2.28 -6.74
N ALA A 13 -42.35 -1.81 -6.18
CA ALA A 13 -42.36 -0.95 -5.00
C ALA A 13 -41.80 -1.68 -3.76
N GLY A 14 -42.11 -2.97 -3.60
CA GLY A 14 -41.56 -3.80 -2.53
C GLY A 14 -40.05 -3.97 -2.59
N CYS A 15 -39.50 -4.23 -3.79
CA CYS A 15 -38.05 -4.34 -3.98
C CYS A 15 -37.32 -3.01 -3.72
N LEU A 16 -37.89 -1.88 -4.15
CA LEU A 16 -37.33 -0.55 -3.90
C LEU A 16 -37.36 -0.17 -2.42
N ALA A 17 -38.47 -0.45 -1.72
CA ALA A 17 -38.58 -0.19 -0.29
C ALA A 17 -37.62 -1.07 0.52
N LEU A 18 -37.46 -2.34 0.15
CA LEU A 18 -36.50 -3.25 0.78
C LEU A 18 -35.05 -2.81 0.54
N GLY A 19 -34.72 -2.42 -0.69
CA GLY A 19 -33.40 -1.89 -1.03
C GLY A 19 -33.07 -0.59 -0.29
N TYR A 20 -34.04 0.33 -0.20
CA TYR A 20 -33.89 1.57 0.57
C TYR A 20 -33.74 1.30 2.08
N TYR A 21 -34.52 0.38 2.64
CA TYR A 21 -34.44 0.05 4.07
C TYR A 21 -33.11 -0.62 4.45
N ILE A 22 -32.62 -1.53 3.60
CA ILE A 22 -31.30 -2.16 3.77
C ILE A 22 -30.19 -1.10 3.61
N GLY A 23 -30.28 -0.25 2.58
CA GLY A 23 -29.30 0.82 2.35
C GLY A 23 -29.30 1.93 3.42
N ALA A 24 -30.45 2.23 4.02
CA ALA A 24 -30.58 3.25 5.06
C ALA A 24 -30.17 2.75 6.46
N ARG A 25 -30.35 1.44 6.75
CA ARG A 25 -29.88 0.83 8.01
C ARG A 25 -28.42 0.39 7.99
N TYR A 26 -27.86 0.17 6.79
CA TYR A 26 -26.45 -0.11 6.58
C TYR A 26 -25.88 0.97 5.65
N PRO A 27 -25.63 2.20 6.14
CA PRO A 27 -24.79 3.12 5.40
C PRO A 27 -23.47 2.39 5.16
N GLY A 28 -23.09 2.23 3.89
CA GLY A 28 -21.95 1.44 3.44
C GLY A 28 -20.65 1.85 4.12
N HIS A 29 -20.42 1.30 5.30
CA HIS A 29 -19.12 0.92 5.78
C HIS A 29 -18.68 -0.29 4.94
N ILE A 30 -18.27 -0.01 3.70
CA ILE A 30 -17.35 -0.90 2.98
C ILE A 30 -15.99 -0.74 3.67
N PHE A 31 -15.92 -1.32 4.87
CA PHE A 31 -14.69 -1.68 5.54
C PHE A 31 -14.22 -2.99 4.92
N ILE A 32 -13.32 -2.91 3.94
CA ILE A 32 -12.29 -3.94 3.82
C ILE A 32 -11.35 -3.70 4.99
N SER A 33 -11.59 -4.36 6.11
CA SER A 33 -10.59 -4.73 7.14
C SER A 33 -11.28 -4.91 8.50
N ALA A 34 -11.82 -6.10 8.77
CA ALA A 34 -11.86 -6.69 10.11
C ALA A 34 -12.47 -8.10 10.06
N ARG A 35 -11.70 -9.10 9.61
CA ARG A 35 -11.79 -10.49 10.09
C ARG A 35 -10.72 -11.37 9.44
N LEU A 36 -9.49 -11.22 9.91
CA LEU A 36 -8.54 -12.32 10.04
C LEU A 36 -7.73 -12.03 11.30
N ASN A 37 -8.28 -12.45 12.45
CA ASN A 37 -7.50 -12.72 13.66
C ASN A 37 -8.35 -13.55 14.64
N LYS A 38 -8.28 -14.86 14.42
CA LYS A 38 -8.41 -15.98 15.38
C LYS A 38 -8.07 -17.19 14.49
N ASP A 39 -6.86 -17.73 14.49
CA ASP A 39 -6.19 -18.37 15.61
C ASP A 39 -4.66 -18.29 15.48
N SER A 40 -3.97 -17.89 16.56
CA SER A 40 -2.61 -18.32 16.91
C SER A 40 -2.25 -17.68 18.25
N GLU A 41 -2.64 -18.33 19.34
CA GLU A 41 -1.92 -18.22 20.60
C GLU A 41 -0.64 -19.04 20.52
N VAL A 42 0.52 -18.39 20.34
CA VAL A 42 1.79 -18.82 20.95
C VAL A 42 2.63 -17.57 21.24
N VAL A 43 2.66 -17.20 22.52
CA VAL A 43 3.78 -16.68 23.33
C VAL A 43 4.86 -15.82 22.65
N GLY A 44 5.03 -14.57 23.13
CA GLY A 44 6.28 -13.83 22.88
C GLY A 44 6.26 -12.33 23.17
N SER A 45 6.32 -11.96 24.45
CA SER A 45 6.95 -10.77 25.07
C SER A 45 7.19 -9.48 24.24
N GLY A 46 6.68 -8.36 24.76
CA GLY A 46 7.36 -7.07 24.67
C GLY A 46 6.50 -5.86 24.30
N LYS A 47 5.93 -5.17 25.30
CA LYS A 47 5.45 -3.79 25.15
C LYS A 47 6.63 -2.89 24.74
N LYS A 48 6.78 -2.61 23.44
CA LYS A 48 7.69 -1.56 22.97
C LYS A 48 7.07 -0.20 23.33
N LYS A 49 7.74 0.52 24.24
CA LYS A 49 7.53 1.93 24.53
C LYS A 49 7.41 2.72 23.22
N ASP A 50 6.36 3.51 23.12
CA ASP A 50 6.10 4.42 22.01
C ASP A 50 7.19 5.50 22.00
N LYS A 51 8.30 5.23 21.31
CA LYS A 51 9.24 6.29 20.92
C LYS A 51 8.48 7.12 19.89
N GLN A 52 8.08 8.34 20.27
CA GLN A 52 7.66 9.36 19.32
C GLN A 52 8.69 9.39 18.18
N LYS A 53 8.31 8.88 17.00
CA LYS A 53 9.17 8.97 15.82
C LYS A 53 9.20 10.42 15.40
N GLU A 54 10.40 10.96 15.22
CA GLU A 54 10.55 12.30 14.65
C GLU A 54 9.71 12.42 13.37
N PRO A 55 9.02 13.56 13.20
CA PRO A 55 8.21 13.81 12.01
C PRO A 55 9.10 13.78 10.76
N LEU A 56 8.56 13.20 9.67
CA LEU A 56 9.24 13.18 8.39
C LEU A 56 9.25 14.61 7.82
N GLU A 57 10.39 15.08 7.29
CA GLU A 57 10.49 16.41 6.66
C GLU A 57 9.53 16.56 5.49
N ILE A 58 9.21 15.47 4.81
CA ILE A 58 8.27 15.47 3.69
C ILE A 58 6.86 15.95 4.10
N GLU A 59 6.46 15.76 5.36
CA GLU A 59 5.15 16.19 5.86
C GLU A 59 5.05 17.70 6.02
N SER A 60 6.12 18.36 6.44
CA SER A 60 6.15 19.83 6.51
C SER A 60 6.26 20.45 5.12
N LEU A 61 7.03 19.84 4.22
CA LEU A 61 7.19 20.28 2.83
C LEU A 61 5.89 20.24 2.04
N ALA A 62 4.93 19.38 2.39
CA ALA A 62 3.63 19.30 1.73
C ALA A 62 2.80 20.59 1.80
N ASN A 63 3.12 21.53 2.70
CA ASN A 63 2.44 22.83 2.76
C ASN A 63 3.05 23.88 1.81
N ILE A 64 4.22 23.59 1.21
CA ILE A 64 5.01 24.53 0.40
C ILE A 64 5.20 24.01 -1.02
N LEU A 65 5.45 22.71 -1.16
CA LEU A 65 5.72 22.07 -2.44
C LEU A 65 4.45 21.53 -3.07
N GLU A 66 4.41 21.64 -4.38
CA GLU A 66 3.29 21.17 -5.18
C GLU A 66 3.52 19.80 -5.80
N ASP A 67 4.77 19.46 -6.10
CA ASP A 67 5.14 18.27 -6.85
C ASP A 67 5.73 17.18 -5.96
N PHE A 68 5.10 16.00 -5.99
CA PHE A 68 5.55 14.83 -5.26
C PHE A 68 5.66 13.63 -6.19
N LYS A 69 6.72 12.83 -6.02
CA LYS A 69 6.90 11.56 -6.74
C LYS A 69 7.48 10.48 -5.86
N MET A 70 7.19 9.24 -6.23
CA MET A 70 7.83 8.06 -5.64
C MET A 70 8.92 7.57 -6.58
N VAL A 71 10.12 7.31 -6.05
CA VAL A 71 11.21 6.71 -6.82
C VAL A 71 11.36 5.25 -6.41
N LEU A 72 11.29 4.36 -7.39
CA LEU A 72 11.42 2.92 -7.21
C LEU A 72 12.79 2.50 -7.74
N VAL A 73 13.67 2.10 -6.83
CA VAL A 73 15.04 1.70 -7.17
C VAL A 73 15.10 0.18 -7.28
N VAL A 74 15.48 -0.33 -8.45
CA VAL A 74 15.49 -1.77 -8.75
C VAL A 74 16.91 -2.25 -8.94
N ARG A 75 17.27 -3.32 -8.22
CA ARG A 75 18.54 -4.05 -8.40
C ARG A 75 18.59 -4.76 -9.75
N ASN A 76 19.47 -4.30 -10.64
CA ASN A 76 19.66 -4.82 -11.99
C ASN A 76 20.68 -5.97 -12.04
N ASP A 77 21.51 -6.10 -11.00
CA ASP A 77 22.45 -7.20 -10.77
C ASP A 77 21.74 -8.54 -10.52
N LEU A 78 20.55 -8.52 -9.91
CA LEU A 78 19.72 -9.71 -9.65
C LEU A 78 19.08 -10.33 -10.91
N LYS A 79 19.24 -9.71 -12.09
CA LYS A 79 18.70 -10.18 -13.39
C LYS A 79 17.23 -10.62 -13.34
N MET A 80 16.41 -9.90 -12.57
CA MET A 80 14.99 -10.20 -12.44
C MET A 80 14.26 -10.02 -13.78
N GLY A 81 13.35 -10.95 -14.10
CA GLY A 81 12.43 -10.80 -15.22
C GLY A 81 11.43 -9.65 -15.00
N LYS A 82 10.90 -9.08 -16.10
CA LYS A 82 10.00 -7.92 -16.07
C LYS A 82 8.80 -8.09 -15.12
N GLY A 83 8.19 -9.28 -15.09
CA GLY A 83 7.07 -9.57 -14.18
C GLY A 83 7.46 -9.54 -12.70
N LYS A 84 8.64 -10.08 -12.35
CA LYS A 84 9.17 -10.03 -10.97
C LYS A 84 9.49 -8.60 -10.56
N ILE A 85 10.09 -7.81 -11.45
CA ILE A 85 10.34 -6.38 -11.20
C ILE A 85 9.02 -5.64 -10.93
N ALA A 86 7.98 -5.86 -11.75
CA ALA A 86 6.68 -5.21 -11.57
C ALA A 86 6.02 -5.59 -10.23
N ALA A 87 6.07 -6.87 -9.85
CA ALA A 87 5.56 -7.33 -8.56
C ALA A 87 6.32 -6.68 -7.38
N GLN A 88 7.66 -6.68 -7.42
CA GLN A 88 8.48 -6.07 -6.36
C GLN A 88 8.27 -4.56 -6.26
N CYS A 89 8.16 -3.85 -7.39
CA CYS A 89 7.80 -2.44 -7.42
C CYS A 89 6.42 -2.16 -6.79
N SER A 90 5.44 -3.04 -7.05
CA SER A 90 4.10 -2.95 -6.48
C SER A 90 4.13 -3.17 -4.95
N HIS A 91 4.89 -4.17 -4.48
CA HIS A 91 5.10 -4.41 -3.06
C HIS A 91 5.81 -3.23 -2.36
N ALA A 92 6.85 -2.68 -2.97
CA ALA A 92 7.58 -1.52 -2.45
C ALA A 92 6.67 -0.29 -2.33
N THR A 93 5.87 -0.04 -3.37
CA THR A 93 4.88 1.05 -3.40
C THR A 93 3.89 0.90 -2.25
N LEU A 94 3.24 -0.26 -2.11
CA LEU A 94 2.26 -0.50 -1.05
C LEU A 94 2.91 -0.43 0.34
N GLY A 95 4.12 -0.95 0.47
CA GLY A 95 4.89 -0.93 1.72
C GLY A 95 5.30 0.49 2.15
N LEU A 96 5.56 1.39 1.21
CA LEU A 96 5.81 2.81 1.48
C LEU A 96 4.51 3.55 1.78
N TYR A 97 3.47 3.31 0.97
CA TYR A 97 2.13 3.88 1.15
C TYR A 97 1.60 3.64 2.57
N LYS A 98 1.61 2.38 3.03
CA LYS A 98 1.16 2.01 4.38
C LYS A 98 1.95 2.70 5.49
N LYS A 99 3.25 2.94 5.28
CA LYS A 99 4.08 3.69 6.24
C LYS A 99 3.68 5.16 6.28
N LEU A 100 3.31 5.75 5.15
CA LEU A 100 2.99 7.16 5.03
C LEU A 100 1.60 7.51 5.56
N LEU A 101 0.63 6.59 5.46
CA LEU A 101 -0.75 6.79 5.97
C LEU A 101 -0.82 7.42 7.36
N HIS A 102 0.09 7.05 8.26
CA HIS A 102 0.12 7.56 9.63
C HIS A 102 1.32 8.47 9.93
N ARG A 103 2.33 8.52 9.07
CA ARG A 103 3.59 9.25 9.34
C ARG A 103 3.72 10.57 8.58
N ALA A 104 3.11 10.66 7.39
CA ALA A 104 3.08 11.88 6.60
C ALA A 104 1.81 11.90 5.72
N PRO A 105 0.61 12.02 6.32
CA PRO A 105 -0.65 11.99 5.60
C PRO A 105 -0.81 13.15 4.61
N LYS A 106 -0.32 14.36 4.90
CA LYS A 106 -0.40 15.49 3.95
C LYS A 106 0.46 15.25 2.73
N ALA A 107 1.69 14.79 2.93
CA ALA A 107 2.59 14.45 1.82
C ALA A 107 2.01 13.34 0.94
N LEU A 108 1.40 12.33 1.57
CA LEU A 108 0.75 11.24 0.86
C LEU A 108 -0.42 11.75 0.02
N ASN A 109 -1.29 12.56 0.61
CA ASN A 109 -2.42 13.15 -0.09
C ASN A 109 -1.97 14.01 -1.27
N ARG A 110 -0.91 14.82 -1.10
CA ARG A 110 -0.36 15.62 -2.19
C ARG A 110 0.15 14.75 -3.33
N TRP A 111 0.87 13.67 -3.03
CA TRP A 111 1.30 12.70 -4.05
C TRP A 111 0.12 12.05 -4.78
N GLU A 112 -0.96 11.70 -4.09
CA GLU A 112 -2.19 11.19 -4.72
C GLU A 112 -2.82 12.23 -5.66
N MET A 113 -2.88 13.50 -5.24
CA MET A 113 -3.37 14.61 -6.07
C MET A 113 -2.50 14.87 -7.30
N CYS A 114 -1.20 14.59 -7.23
CA CYS A 114 -0.27 14.65 -8.38
C CYS A 114 -0.44 13.49 -9.38
N ALA A 115 -1.55 12.74 -9.33
CA ALA A 115 -1.74 11.50 -10.07
C ALA A 115 -0.69 10.42 -9.74
N GLN A 116 -0.23 10.38 -8.48
CA GLN A 116 0.58 9.32 -7.89
C GLN A 116 1.80 8.88 -8.74
N PRO A 117 2.67 9.80 -9.19
CA PRO A 117 3.71 9.49 -10.15
C PRO A 117 4.80 8.61 -9.52
N LYS A 118 5.27 7.63 -10.31
CA LYS A 118 6.26 6.64 -9.91
C LYS A 118 7.35 6.59 -10.97
N VAL A 119 8.60 6.84 -10.58
CA VAL A 119 9.77 6.80 -11.46
C VAL A 119 10.60 5.59 -11.08
N VAL A 120 10.81 4.67 -12.03
CA VAL A 120 11.61 3.46 -11.80
C VAL A 120 13.03 3.71 -12.31
N VAL A 121 14.01 3.48 -11.45
CA VAL A 121 15.45 3.60 -11.76
C VAL A 121 16.18 2.31 -11.41
N LYS A 122 17.39 2.14 -11.94
CA LYS A 122 18.22 0.96 -11.73
C LYS A 122 19.37 1.26 -10.77
N ILE A 123 19.83 0.22 -10.09
CA ILE A 123 21.06 0.22 -9.30
C ILE A 123 21.75 -1.13 -9.48
N GLU A 124 23.08 -1.15 -9.41
CA GLU A 124 23.87 -2.33 -9.79
C GLU A 124 24.43 -3.11 -8.59
N SER A 125 24.16 -2.70 -7.35
CA SER A 125 24.59 -3.43 -6.15
C SER A 125 23.61 -3.26 -4.98
N GLU A 126 23.73 -4.13 -3.98
CA GLU A 126 22.98 -4.00 -2.73
C GLU A 126 23.52 -2.87 -1.87
N GLU A 127 24.85 -2.77 -1.84
CA GLU A 127 25.61 -1.80 -1.07
C GLU A 127 25.20 -0.38 -1.47
N ASP A 128 25.15 -0.08 -2.77
CA ASP A 128 24.73 1.25 -3.26
C ASP A 128 23.26 1.54 -2.91
N MET A 129 22.39 0.51 -2.89
CA MET A 129 20.99 0.67 -2.50
C MET A 129 20.86 1.01 -1.02
N LEU A 130 21.66 0.37 -0.16
CA LEU A 130 21.69 0.65 1.27
C LEU A 130 22.25 2.05 1.55
N VAL A 131 23.34 2.44 0.90
CA VAL A 131 23.90 3.80 0.98
C VAL A 131 22.87 4.85 0.54
N LEU A 132 22.16 4.62 -0.57
CA LEU A 132 21.10 5.51 -1.03
C LEU A 132 19.95 5.60 -0.01
N GLN A 133 19.59 4.47 0.61
CA GLN A 133 18.58 4.46 1.66
C GLN A 133 19.02 5.25 2.89
N GLU A 134 20.26 5.09 3.35
CA GLU A 134 20.81 5.83 4.49
C GLU A 134 20.83 7.32 4.22
N ARG A 135 21.23 7.73 3.02
CA ARG A 135 21.17 9.14 2.58
C ARG A 135 19.74 9.68 2.56
N ALA A 136 18.77 8.90 2.07
CA ALA A 136 17.37 9.31 2.10
C ALA A 136 16.85 9.43 3.54
N LYS A 137 17.24 8.51 4.43
CA LYS A 137 16.90 8.56 5.86
C LYS A 137 17.53 9.77 6.57
N SER A 138 18.76 10.14 6.25
CA SER A 138 19.42 11.32 6.83
C SER A 138 18.74 12.62 6.43
N LEU A 139 18.15 12.66 5.23
CA LEU A 139 17.26 13.73 4.74
C LEU A 139 15.80 13.57 5.21
N LYS A 140 15.54 12.68 6.17
CA LYS A 140 14.22 12.35 6.72
C LYS A 140 13.15 12.05 5.65
N LEU A 141 13.56 11.53 4.50
CA LEU A 141 12.68 11.06 3.45
C LEU A 141 12.12 9.67 3.81
N PRO A 142 10.85 9.39 3.46
CA PRO A 142 10.25 8.09 3.72
C PRO A 142 10.88 7.03 2.79
N THR A 143 11.33 5.90 3.37
CA THR A 143 11.91 4.79 2.62
C THR A 143 11.30 3.44 2.95
N HIS A 144 11.31 2.54 1.97
CA HIS A 144 10.89 1.15 2.11
C HIS A 144 11.79 0.26 1.23
N ILE A 145 12.38 -0.77 1.82
CA ILE A 145 13.07 -1.85 1.10
C ILE A 145 12.13 -3.04 1.07
N THR A 146 11.92 -3.61 -0.11
CA THR A 146 11.23 -4.89 -0.27
C THR A 146 12.27 -5.97 -0.42
N ILE A 147 12.10 -7.05 0.36
CA ILE A 147 12.97 -8.21 0.34
C ILE A 147 12.14 -9.36 -0.24
N ASP A 148 12.65 -9.99 -1.29
CA ASP A 148 12.02 -11.19 -1.83
C ASP A 148 12.29 -12.37 -0.91
N ALA A 149 11.25 -13.10 -0.52
CA ALA A 149 11.36 -14.24 0.39
C ALA A 149 11.97 -15.50 -0.26
N GLY A 150 12.53 -15.39 -1.46
CA GLY A 150 13.27 -16.47 -2.13
C GLY A 150 12.44 -17.68 -2.56
N ARG A 151 11.10 -17.57 -2.71
CA ARG A 151 10.24 -18.70 -3.12
C ARG A 151 10.24 -18.99 -4.62
N THR A 152 11.38 -18.84 -5.28
CA THR A 152 11.59 -19.32 -6.65
C THR A 152 12.90 -20.07 -6.72
N GLN A 153 12.82 -21.36 -7.04
CA GLN A 153 13.90 -22.32 -7.19
C GLN A 153 15.11 -21.71 -7.90
N ILE A 154 16.20 -21.52 -7.17
CA ILE A 154 17.54 -21.47 -7.73
C ILE A 154 18.16 -22.82 -7.35
N ALA A 155 18.26 -23.74 -8.32
CA ALA A 155 19.19 -24.85 -8.18
C ALA A 155 20.59 -24.24 -7.99
N PRO A 156 21.39 -24.69 -7.01
CA PRO A 156 22.73 -24.18 -6.82
C PRO A 156 23.52 -24.44 -8.11
N LYS A 157 24.07 -23.38 -8.73
CA LYS A 157 25.09 -23.57 -9.74
C LYS A 157 26.28 -24.25 -9.04
N ARG A 158 26.45 -25.52 -9.39
CA ARG A 158 27.61 -26.34 -9.06
C ARG A 158 28.86 -25.62 -9.60
N SER A 159 29.88 -25.57 -8.77
CA SER A 159 31.25 -25.17 -9.08
C SER A 159 31.79 -25.89 -10.32
N GLU A 160 32.39 -25.13 -11.23
CA GLU A 160 33.59 -25.49 -12.00
C GLU A 160 34.53 -24.28 -12.01
#